data_AF-A0A9E0XTS6-F1
#
_entry.id   AF-A0A9E0XTS6-F1
#
_cell.length_a   1.000
_cell.length_b   1.000
_cell.length_c   1.000
_cell.angle_alpha   90.00
_cell.angle_beta   90.00
_cell.angle_gamma   90.00
#
_symmetry.space_group_name_H-M   'P 1'
#
loop_
_entity.id
_entity.type
_entity.pdbx_description
1 polymer ?
#
loop_
_entity_poly.entity_id
_entity_poly.type
_entity_poly.pdbx_seq_one_letter_code
_entity_poly.pdbx_strand_id
1 'polypeptide(L)' 'MLRVGIDAGSTTVKLVAIDASGACVFSAYERHNARAIELLVKFLNSLKIAWEMSKLALK' A
#
# COMPACT_ATOMS: atom_id res chain seq x y z
N MET A 1 5.56 10.81 -9.45
CA MET A 1 4.13 10.58 -9.13
C MET A 1 3.98 9.15 -8.65
N LEU A 2 3.21 8.91 -7.59
CA LEU A 2 2.91 7.57 -7.09
C LEU A 2 1.52 7.16 -7.60
N ARG A 3 1.38 5.92 -8.09
CA ARG A 3 0.07 5.35 -8.46
C ARG A 3 -0.23 4.19 -7.53
N VAL A 4 -1.43 4.15 -6.97
CA VAL A 4 -1.85 3.15 -5.99
C VAL A 4 -3.05 2.38 -6.53
N GLY A 5 -2.94 1.05 -6.56
CA GLY A 5 -4.03 0.13 -6.85
C GLY A 5 -4.52 -0.53 -5.57
N ILE A 6 -5.84 -0.58 -5.39
CA ILE A 6 -6.50 -1.21 -4.24
C ILE A 6 -7.51 -2.23 -4.77
N ASP A 7 -7.45 -3.45 -4.24
CA ASP A 7 -8.43 -4.51 -4.47
C ASP A 7 -8.97 -4.97 -3.11
N ALA A 8 -10.24 -4.66 -2.82
CA ALA A 8 -10.91 -5.02 -1.59
C ALA A 8 -12.04 -6.02 -1.90
N GLY A 9 -11.73 -7.31 -1.76
CA GLY A 9 -12.68 -8.40 -1.94
C GLY A 9 -13.38 -8.80 -0.65
N SER A 10 -14.28 -9.79 -0.72
CA SER A 10 -15.08 -10.30 0.42
C SER A 10 -14.27 -10.97 1.54
N THR A 11 -13.00 -11.25 1.29
CA THR A 11 -12.12 -11.97 2.22
C THR A 11 -10.79 -11.27 2.45
N THR A 12 -10.30 -10.52 1.46
CA THR A 12 -8.93 -9.98 1.43
C THR A 12 -8.91 -8.54 0.96
N VAL A 13 -7.93 -7.79 1.46
CA VAL A 13 -7.54 -6.50 0.88
C VAL A 13 -6.15 -6.65 0.29
N LYS A 14 -5.93 -6.08 -0.89
CA LYS A 14 -4.63 -5.95 -1.55
C LYS A 14 -4.37 -4.48 -1.84
N LEU A 15 -3.13 -4.04 -1.68
CA LEU A 15 -2.68 -2.72 -2.06
C LEU A 15 -1.32 -2.85 -2.77
N VAL A 16 -1.19 -2.19 -3.92
CA VAL A 16 0.08 -2.08 -4.65
C VAL A 16 0.33 -0.61 -4.96
N ALA A 17 1.56 -0.14 -4.77
CA ALA A 17 1.97 1.18 -5.21
C ALA A 17 3.16 1.07 -6.17
N ILE A 18 3.07 1.80 -7.28
CA ILE A 18 4.11 1.91 -8.29
C ILE A 18 4.57 3.36 -8.43
N ASP A 19 5.85 3.54 -8.78
CA ASP A 19 6.39 4.84 -9.11
C ASP A 19 6.12 5.25 -10.58
N ALA A 20 6.76 6.34 -11.01
CA ALA A 20 6.63 6.85 -12.38
C ALA A 20 7.26 5.91 -13.43
N SER A 21 8.30 5.15 -13.07
CA SER A 21 8.94 4.17 -13.96
C SER A 21 8.09 2.89 -14.12
N GLY A 22 7.07 2.73 -13.27
CA GLY A 22 6.25 1.52 -13.20
C GLY A 22 6.83 0.46 -12.25
N ALA A 23 7.92 0.78 -11.54
CA ALA A 23 8.48 -0.11 -10.53
C ALA A 23 7.54 -0.20 -9.32
N CYS A 24 7.31 -1.42 -8.83
CA CYS A 24 6.59 -1.66 -7.59
C CYS A 24 7.45 -1.20 -6.40
N VAL A 25 6.95 -0.22 -5.65
CA VAL A 25 7.64 0.34 -4.49
C VAL A 25 6.99 -0.07 -3.16
N PHE A 26 5.79 -0.64 -3.22
CA PHE A 26 5.09 -1.17 -2.05
C PHE A 26 4.04 -2.18 -2.47
N SER A 27 3.88 -3.26 -1.70
CA SER A 27 2.75 -4.16 -1.83
C SER A 27 2.34 -4.72 -0.48
N ALA A 28 1.03 -4.91 -0.29
CA ALA A 28 0.46 -5.51 0.91
C ALA A 28 -0.76 -6.35 0.55
N TYR A 29 -0.91 -7.48 1.23
CA TYR A 29 -2.00 -8.44 1.05
C TYR A 29 -2.30 -9.11 2.38
N GLU A 30 -3.57 -9.07 2.81
CA GLU A 30 -3.97 -9.69 4.08
C GLU A 30 -5.49 -10.02 4.06
N ARG A 31 -5.88 -11.07 4.77
CA ARG A 31 -7.31 -11.37 5.02
C ARG A 31 -7.88 -10.35 5.98
N HIS A 32 -9.00 -9.73 5.63
CA HIS A 32 -9.53 -8.65 6.45
C HIS A 32 -10.31 -9.12 7.68
N ASN A 33 -10.77 -10.37 7.72
CA ASN A 33 -11.52 -10.95 8.86
C ASN A 33 -12.63 -10.01 9.35
N ALA A 34 -13.60 -9.70 8.48
CA ALA A 34 -14.67 -8.71 8.67
C ALA A 34 -14.26 -7.23 8.89
N ARG A 35 -12.96 -6.89 8.84
CA ARG A 35 -12.43 -5.55 9.10
C ARG A 35 -11.69 -4.96 7.89
N ALA A 36 -12.36 -4.92 6.73
CA ALA A 36 -11.74 -4.50 5.46
C ALA A 36 -11.22 -3.05 5.49
N ILE A 37 -11.99 -2.12 6.06
CA ILE A 37 -11.62 -0.71 6.12
C ILE A 37 -10.42 -0.49 7.05
N GLU A 38 -10.41 -1.11 8.23
CA GLU A 38 -9.28 -1.01 9.16
C GLU A 38 -7.99 -1.51 8.53
N LEU A 39 -8.06 -2.65 7.81
CA LEU A 39 -6.92 -3.20 7.12
C LEU A 39 -6.43 -2.29 5.98
N LEU A 40 -7.34 -1.68 5.23
CA LEU A 40 -6.98 -0.74 4.18
C LEU A 40 -6.30 0.51 4.75
N VAL A 41 -6.80 1.05 5.87
CA VAL A 41 -6.17 2.17 6.57
C VAL A 41 -4.76 1.80 7.06
N LYS A 42 -4.60 0.59 7.63
CA LYS A 42 -3.27 0.06 8.00
C LYS A 42 -2.32 0.05 6.80
N PHE A 43 -2.77 -0.47 5.66
CA PHE A 43 -1.94 -0.52 4.44
C PHE A 43 -1.56 0.87 3.92
N LEU A 44 -2.49 1.82 3.90
CA LEU A 44 -2.22 3.20 3.47
C LEU A 44 -1.22 3.90 4.39
N ASN A 45 -1.31 3.67 5.71
CA ASN A 45 -0.34 4.20 6.68
C ASN A 45 1.04 3.58 6.49
N SER A 46 1.12 2.26 6.28
CA SER A 46 2.39 1.59 5.98
C SER A 46 3.02 2.10 4.69
N LEU A 47 2.23 2.28 3.63
CA LEU A 47 2.70 2.88 2.38
C LEU A 47 3.26 4.29 2.61
N LYS A 48 2.53 5.13 3.34
CA LYS A 48 2.98 6.51 3.66
C LYS A 48 4.34 6.51 4.35
N ILE A 49 4.51 5.67 5.38
CA ILE A 49 5.77 5.57 6.12
C ILE A 49 6.90 5.08 5.19
N ALA A 50 6.67 3.99 4.45
CA ALA A 50 7.66 3.45 3.53
C ALA A 50 8.10 4.49 2.49
N TRP A 51 7.16 5.27 1.96
CA TRP A 51 7.40 6.33 0.99
C TRP A 51 8.19 7.52 1.54
N GLU A 52 7.91 7.96 2.78
CA GLU A 52 8.71 9.03 3.39
C GLU A 52 10.13 8.56 3.72
N MET A 53 10.29 7.32 4.20
CA MET A 53 11.61 6.74 4.48
C MET A 53 12.46 6.60 3.21
N SER A 54 11.86 6.20 2.08
CA SER A 54 12.60 6.09 0.81
C SER A 54 13.09 7.44 0.29
N LYS A 55 12.40 8.55 0.58
CA LYS A 55 12.88 9.90 0.22
C LYS A 55 14.02 10.38 1.10
N LEU A 56 14.04 9.97 2.38
CA LEU A 56 15.10 10.35 3.30
C LEU A 56 16.42 9.63 2.94
N ALA A 57 16.34 8.36 2.53
CA ALA A 57 17.50 7.56 2.12
C ALA A 57 18.16 8.03 0.80
N LEU A 58 17.50 8.90 0.04
CA LEU A 58 18.01 9.49 -1.21
C LEU A 58 18.64 10.88 -1.01
N LYS A 59 18.70 11.38 0.24
CA LYS A 59 19.47 12.56 0.63
C LYS A 59 20.79 12.14 1.25
#